data_AF-A0AAW3AGX1-F1
#
_entry.id   AF-A0AAW3AGX1-F1
#
_cell.length_a   1.000
_cell.length_b   1.000
_cell.length_c   1.000
_cell.angle_alpha   90.00
_cell.angle_beta   90.00
_cell.angle_gamma   90.00
#
_symmetry.space_group_name_H-M   'P 1'
#
loop_
_entity.id
_entity.type
_entity.pdbx_description
1 polymer ?
#
loop_
_entity_poly.entity_id
_entity_poly.type
_entity_poly.pdbx_seq_one_letter_code
_entity_poly.pdbx_strand_id
1 'polypeptide(L)'
;MITGVTKGYRFKVRCAYAHFPINVSLDGPNIEVRNFLGEKRVRRQTVPSTVKVSQTDPSKVKDEIVFDGNDLEQVSREAAVLHQMCLVRKKDIRKFLDGIYVQTKTNVEAFE
;
A
#
# COMPACT_ATOMS: atom_id res chain seq x y z
N MET A 1 -2.26 -1.51 21.27
CA MET A 1 -2.79 -0.25 21.84
C MET A 1 -1.68 0.59 22.48
N ILE A 2 -0.95 0.14 23.52
CA ILE A 2 0.06 0.96 24.23
C ILE A 2 1.19 1.48 23.31
N THR A 3 1.74 0.61 22.47
CA THR A 3 2.79 0.93 21.49
C THR A 3 2.33 1.89 20.40
N GLY A 4 1.06 1.82 19.99
CA GLY A 4 0.51 2.63 18.92
C GLY A 4 0.37 4.11 19.30
N VAL A 5 -0.04 4.38 20.54
CA VAL A 5 -0.15 5.76 21.04
C VAL A 5 1.20 6.37 21.44
N THR A 6 2.22 5.55 21.65
CA THR A 6 3.57 6.02 22.06
C THR A 6 4.51 6.17 20.87
N LYS A 7 4.53 5.20 19.93
CA LYS A 7 5.52 5.15 18.84
C LYS A 7 4.91 5.23 17.44
N GLY A 8 3.60 5.01 17.32
CA GLY A 8 2.91 4.85 16.03
C GLY A 8 3.35 3.61 15.23
N TYR A 9 2.62 3.31 14.16
CA TYR A 9 2.91 2.24 13.20
C TYR A 9 3.07 2.78 11.79
N ARG A 10 4.06 2.25 11.07
CA ARG A 10 4.40 2.61 9.69
C ARG A 10 4.55 1.35 8.84
N PHE A 11 3.70 1.20 7.84
CA PHE A 11 3.73 0.10 6.91
C PHE A 11 4.12 0.63 5.53
N LYS A 12 5.21 0.09 4.97
CA LYS A 12 5.63 0.42 3.60
C LYS A 12 5.18 -0.67 2.67
N VAL A 13 4.55 -0.27 1.58
CA VAL A 13 3.93 -1.16 0.59
C VAL A 13 4.50 -0.80 -0.76
N ARG A 14 4.90 -1.81 -1.53
CA ARG A 14 5.60 -1.60 -2.81
C ARG A 14 4.85 -2.28 -3.94
N CYS A 15 4.77 -1.58 -5.06
CA CYS A 15 4.22 -2.15 -6.29
C CYS A 15 5.30 -2.98 -6.98
N ALA A 16 5.00 -4.25 -7.25
CA ALA A 16 5.82 -5.11 -8.09
C ALA A 16 5.10 -5.32 -9.42
N TYR A 17 5.83 -5.16 -10.52
CA TYR A 17 5.30 -5.36 -11.86
C TYR A 17 6.42 -5.81 -12.80
N ALA A 18 6.06 -6.57 -13.84
CA ALA A 18 7.03 -7.03 -14.85
C ALA A 18 6.99 -6.15 -16.12
N HIS A 19 5.81 -5.99 -16.72
CA HIS A 19 5.66 -5.29 -18.01
C HIS A 19 4.76 -4.06 -17.92
N PHE A 20 3.65 -4.14 -17.18
CA PHE A 20 2.69 -3.04 -17.08
C PHE A 20 2.99 -2.23 -15.81
N PRO A 21 3.47 -0.98 -15.92
CA PRO A 21 3.72 -0.15 -14.74
C PRO A 21 2.39 0.14 -14.04
N ILE A 22 2.33 -0.14 -12.74
CA ILE A 22 1.14 0.09 -11.91
C ILE A 22 1.16 1.55 -11.48
N ASN A 23 0.11 2.29 -11.82
CA ASN A 23 -0.01 3.69 -11.43
C ASN A 23 -0.90 3.78 -10.20
N VAL A 24 -0.34 4.22 -9.07
CA VAL A 24 -1.12 4.49 -7.86
C VAL A 24 -1.19 5.98 -7.61
N SER A 25 -2.40 6.48 -7.39
CA SER A 25 -2.67 7.88 -7.06
C SER A 25 -3.52 7.99 -5.81
N LEU A 26 -3.26 9.03 -5.02
CA LEU A 26 -4.05 9.39 -3.85
C LEU A 26 -5.01 10.52 -4.24
N ASP A 27 -6.31 10.27 -4.12
CA ASP A 27 -7.38 11.25 -4.37
C ASP A 27 -8.15 11.48 -3.07
N GLY A 28 -7.68 12.46 -2.29
CA GLY A 28 -8.18 12.73 -0.94
C GLY A 28 -8.07 11.49 -0.04
N PRO A 29 -9.19 10.92 0.47
CA PRO A 29 -9.18 9.71 1.28
C PRO A 29 -9.12 8.41 0.46
N ASN A 30 -9.14 8.48 -0.87
CA ASN A 30 -9.20 7.31 -1.74
C ASN A 30 -7.83 6.97 -2.34
N ILE A 31 -7.49 5.69 -2.37
CA ILE A 31 -6.38 5.14 -3.14
C ILE A 31 -6.95 4.62 -4.45
N GLU A 32 -6.42 5.11 -5.57
CA GLU A 32 -6.74 4.62 -6.90
C GLU A 32 -5.56 3.85 -7.50
N VAL A 33 -5.79 2.59 -7.87
CA VAL A 33 -4.83 1.77 -8.62
C VAL A 33 -5.30 1.65 -10.06
N ARG A 34 -4.42 2.03 -10.99
CA ARG A 34 -4.64 2.02 -12.44
C ARG A 34 -3.60 1.14 -13.13
N ASN A 35 -3.95 0.62 -14.30
CA ASN A 35 -3.07 -0.18 -15.16
C ASN A 35 -2.55 -1.48 -14.52
N PHE A 36 -3.24 -2.03 -13.53
CA PHE A 36 -2.89 -3.33 -12.94
C PHE A 36 -3.07 -4.43 -13.98
N LEU A 37 -1.99 -5.15 -14.34
CA LEU A 37 -1.96 -6.15 -15.42
C LEU A 37 -2.51 -5.66 -16.78
N GLY A 38 -2.44 -4.35 -17.04
CA GLY A 38 -2.98 -3.75 -18.28
C GLY A 38 -4.51 -3.59 -18.28
N GLU A 39 -5.17 -3.74 -17.14
CA GLU A 39 -6.61 -3.48 -17.03
C GLU A 39 -6.93 -1.99 -17.21
N LYS A 40 -8.01 -1.70 -17.94
CA LYS A 40 -8.58 -0.34 -18.05
C LYS A 40 -9.42 0.08 -16.84
N ARG A 41 -9.77 -0.88 -15.97
CA ARG A 41 -10.56 -0.63 -14.76
C ARG A 41 -9.70 0.06 -13.71
N VAL A 42 -10.27 1.09 -13.07
CA VAL A 42 -9.68 1.70 -11.87
C VAL A 42 -10.14 0.93 -10.64
N ARG A 43 -9.20 0.47 -9.80
CA ARG A 43 -9.51 -0.17 -8.51
C ARG A 43 -9.40 0.90 -7.44
N ARG A 44 -10.47 1.10 -6.65
CA ARG A 44 -10.57 2.17 -5.63
C ARG A 44 -10.73 1.58 -4.24
N GLN A 45 -9.96 2.08 -3.30
CA GLN A 45 -10.08 1.79 -1.87
C GLN A 45 -10.31 3.10 -1.11
N THR A 46 -11.32 3.14 -0.27
CA THR A 46 -11.56 4.28 0.64
C THR A 46 -10.89 4.00 1.96
N VAL A 47 -9.97 4.87 2.36
CA VAL A 47 -9.20 4.74 3.59
C VAL A 47 -9.87 5.58 4.69
N PRO A 48 -10.06 5.02 5.91
CA PRO A 48 -10.57 5.79 7.05
C PRO A 48 -9.61 6.92 7.42
N SER A 49 -10.16 8.05 7.89
CA SER A 49 -9.39 9.25 8.27
C SER A 49 -8.36 9.03 9.39
N THR A 50 -8.47 7.93 10.12
CA THR A 50 -7.56 7.52 11.18
C THR A 50 -6.19 7.06 10.66
N VAL A 51 -6.11 6.66 9.39
CA VAL A 51 -4.88 6.20 8.75
C VAL A 51 -4.44 7.23 7.72
N LYS A 52 -3.19 7.71 7.85
CA LYS A 52 -2.57 8.61 6.89
C LYS A 52 -1.88 7.79 5.83
N VAL A 53 -2.15 8.11 4.57
CA VAL A 53 -1.50 7.46 3.42
C VAL A 53 -0.71 8.51 2.67
N SER A 54 0.56 8.20 2.40
CA SER A 54 1.45 9.06 1.63
C SER A 54 2.19 8.23 0.59
N GLN A 55 2.60 8.89 -0.49
CA GLN A 55 3.45 8.32 -1.52
C GLN A 55 4.86 8.85 -1.32
N THR A 56 5.86 7.97 -1.33
CA THR A 56 7.26 8.38 -1.21
C THR A 56 7.69 9.09 -2.48
N ASP A 57 8.55 10.10 -2.36
CA ASP A 57 9.14 10.80 -3.49
C ASP A 57 9.75 9.79 -4.48
N PRO A 58 9.37 9.80 -5.77
CA PRO A 58 9.89 8.85 -6.77
C PRO A 58 11.41 8.85 -6.90
N SER A 59 12.06 9.96 -6.55
CA SER A 59 13.51 10.12 -6.56
C SER A 59 14.23 9.35 -5.45
N LYS A 60 13.56 9.04 -4.34
CA LYS A 60 14.12 8.26 -3.22
C LYS A 60 13.78 6.79 -3.36
N VAL A 61 12.49 6.49 -3.40
CA VAL A 61 11.97 5.14 -3.54
C VAL A 61 10.78 5.19 -4.48
N LYS A 62 10.95 4.57 -5.64
CA LYS A 62 9.91 4.49 -6.65
C LYS A 62 8.84 3.46 -6.26
N ASP A 63 7.59 3.81 -6.53
CA ASP A 63 6.41 2.94 -6.41
C ASP A 63 6.16 2.40 -4.99
N GLU A 64 6.49 3.22 -3.99
CA GLU A 64 6.27 2.97 -2.56
C GLU A 64 5.12 3.83 -2.01
N ILE A 65 4.23 3.18 -1.26
CA ILE A 65 3.13 3.79 -0.52
C ILE A 65 3.35 3.51 0.96
N VAL A 66 3.18 4.55 1.79
CA VAL A 66 3.38 4.48 3.22
C VAL A 66 2.03 4.66 3.91
N PHE A 67 1.69 3.71 4.77
CA PHE A 67 0.54 3.80 5.67
C PHE A 67 1.05 4.08 7.08
N ASP A 68 0.66 5.23 7.62
CA ASP A 68 0.98 5.67 8.96
C ASP A 68 -0.29 5.75 9.81
N GLY A 69 -0.22 5.28 11.05
CA GLY A 69 -1.34 5.38 11.98
C GLY A 69 -1.02 4.87 13.37
N ASN A 70 -1.91 5.14 14.31
CA ASN A 70 -1.72 4.76 15.72
C ASN A 70 -2.35 3.38 16.03
N ASP A 71 -3.37 2.99 15.29
CA ASP A 71 -4.03 1.69 15.46
C ASP A 71 -3.42 0.65 14.51
N LEU A 72 -2.78 -0.36 15.09
CA LEU A 72 -2.15 -1.46 14.35
C LEU A 72 -3.15 -2.20 13.46
N GLU A 73 -4.36 -2.42 13.96
CA GLU A 73 -5.36 -3.23 13.25
C GLU A 73 -5.89 -2.48 12.03
N GLN A 74 -6.14 -1.18 12.17
CA GLN A 74 -6.59 -0.34 11.06
C GLN A 74 -5.50 -0.21 9.99
N VAL A 75 -4.27 0.12 10.36
CA VAL A 75 -3.15 0.23 9.41
C VAL A 75 -2.93 -1.12 8.69
N SER A 76 -2.94 -2.22 9.44
CA SER A 76 -2.76 -3.56 8.88
C SER A 76 -3.90 -3.96 7.94
N ARG A 77 -5.14 -3.64 8.31
CA ARG A 77 -6.33 -3.93 7.52
C ARG A 77 -6.29 -3.18 6.20
N GLU A 78 -6.03 -1.88 6.21
CA GLU A 78 -6.02 -1.08 4.99
C GLU A 78 -4.90 -1.50 4.04
N ALA A 79 -3.71 -1.83 4.57
CA ALA A 79 -2.64 -2.39 3.76
C ALA A 79 -3.00 -3.77 3.15
N ALA A 80 -3.70 -4.63 3.91
CA ALA A 80 -4.15 -5.93 3.44
C ALA A 80 -5.26 -5.84 2.38
N VAL A 81 -6.19 -4.89 2.52
CA VAL A 81 -7.24 -4.62 1.54
C VAL A 81 -6.61 -4.22 0.20
N LEU A 82 -5.61 -3.33 0.21
CA LEU A 82 -4.91 -2.91 -1.01
C LEU A 82 -4.26 -4.10 -1.73
N HIS A 83 -3.63 -5.01 -0.99
CA HIS A 83 -3.03 -6.23 -1.54
C HIS A 83 -4.10 -7.18 -2.11
N GLN A 84 -5.17 -7.46 -1.36
CA GLN A 84 -6.26 -8.34 -1.81
C GLN A 84 -6.95 -7.81 -3.07
N MET A 85 -7.06 -6.49 -3.17
CA MET A 85 -7.57 -5.80 -4.35
C MET A 85 -6.65 -5.92 -5.54
N CYS A 86 -5.37 -6.29 -5.42
CA CYS A 86 -4.43 -6.41 -6.52
C CYS A 86 -3.90 -7.84 -6.69
N LEU A 87 -4.78 -8.84 -6.47
CA LEU A 87 -4.44 -10.24 -6.71
C LEU A 87 -4.62 -10.62 -8.19
N VAL A 88 -3.63 -11.33 -8.71
CA VAL A 88 -3.71 -11.99 -10.01
C VAL A 88 -4.75 -13.11 -9.96
N ARG A 89 -5.70 -13.12 -10.91
CA ARG A 89 -6.74 -14.14 -11.03
C ARG A 89 -6.59 -14.90 -12.34
N LYS A 90 -6.93 -16.20 -12.34
CA LYS A 90 -6.93 -17.09 -13.53
C LYS A 90 -5.58 -17.14 -14.28
N LYS A 91 -4.45 -16.97 -13.58
CA LYS A 91 -3.07 -17.14 -14.10
C LYS A 91 -2.19 -17.78 -13.01
N ASP A 92 -1.00 -18.27 -13.38
CA ASP A 92 -0.04 -18.82 -12.40
C ASP A 92 0.61 -17.70 -11.58
N ILE A 93 0.26 -17.65 -10.28
CA ILE A 93 0.74 -16.66 -9.32
C ILE A 93 2.25 -16.74 -9.06
N ARG A 94 2.91 -17.86 -9.39
CA ARG A 94 4.36 -18.01 -9.22
C ARG A 94 5.14 -17.37 -10.35
N LYS A 95 4.50 -17.17 -11.51
CA LYS A 95 5.09 -16.51 -12.69
C LYS A 95 4.69 -15.04 -12.76
N PHE A 96 3.43 -14.74 -12.45
CA PHE A 96 2.91 -13.38 -12.40
C PHE A 96 2.94 -12.86 -10.98
N LEU A 97 4.08 -12.28 -10.60
CA LEU A 97 4.29 -11.67 -9.29
C LEU A 97 3.73 -10.23 -9.22
N ASP A 98 3.06 -9.75 -10.26
CA ASP A 98 2.46 -8.41 -10.30
C ASP A 98 1.45 -8.22 -9.16
N GLY A 99 1.64 -7.15 -8.37
CA GLY A 99 0.87 -6.94 -7.15
C GLY A 99 1.37 -5.77 -6.32
N ILE A 100 0.67 -5.48 -5.22
CA ILE A 100 1.07 -4.48 -4.24
C ILE A 100 1.30 -5.20 -2.91
N TYR A 101 2.55 -5.23 -2.44
CA TYR A 101 2.96 -6.06 -1.30
C TYR A 101 3.49 -5.23 -0.14
N VAL A 102 3.16 -5.64 1.09
CA VAL A 102 3.74 -5.04 2.31
C VAL A 102 5.20 -5.46 2.40
N GLN A 103 6.11 -4.50 2.29
CA GLN A 103 7.56 -4.74 2.32
C GLN A 103 8.11 -4.68 3.75
N THR A 104 7.76 -3.64 4.51
CA THR A 104 8.26 -3.46 5.88
C THR A 104 7.15 -3.03 6.83
N LYS A 105 7.21 -3.56 8.04
CA LYS A 105 6.36 -3.16 9.16
C LYS A 105 7.28 -2.58 10.24
N THR A 106 7.19 -1.28 10.46
CA THR A 106 8.03 -0.55 11.42
C THR A 106 7.15 0.33 12.30
N ASN A 107 7.77 1.00 13.26
CA ASN A 107 7.12 2.09 14.00
C ASN A 107 7.42 3.44 13.32
N VAL A 108 6.67 4.48 13.67
CA VAL A 108 6.86 5.83 13.12
C VAL A 108 8.09 6.49 13.74
N GLU A 109 8.21 6.40 15.06
CA GLU A 109 9.42 6.79 15.79
C GLU A 109 10.42 5.63 15.77
N ALA A 110 11.46 5.77 14.94
CA ALA A 110 12.71 5.08 15.17
C ALA A 110 13.42 5.84 16.30
N PHE A 111 13.86 5.13 17.35
CA PHE A 111 14.77 5.72 18.32
C PHE A 111 16.04 6.10 17.55
N GLU A 112 16.24 7.39 17.32
CA GLU A 112 17.55 7.97 17.04
C GLU A 112 18.39 7.99 18.31
#